data_AF-A0A562LHD7-F1
#
_entry.id   AF-A0A562LHD7-F1
#
_cell.length_a   1.000
_cell.length_b   1.000
_cell.length_c   1.000
_cell.angle_alpha   90.00
_cell.angle_beta   90.00
_cell.angle_gamma   90.00
#
_symmetry.space_group_name_H-M   'P 1'
#
loop_
_entity.id
_entity.type
_entity.pdbx_description
1 polymer ?
#
loop_
_entity_poly.entity_id
_entity_poly.type
_entity_poly.pdbx_seq_one_letter_code
_entity_poly.pdbx_strand_id
1 'polypeptide(L)'
;MVMLESGVSWISPYLWRLHKFWRGVRMETPWVDRAPQEIVRSNIRFSLQPFDAPPDEATLNRLFDHMQSDELVLFSTDYPHWQFDGPDALPEGLSPDLVRKIMIDNPHATYPRLK
;
A
#
# COMPACT_ATOMS: atom_id res chain seq x y z
N MET A 1 -8.49 -7.91 -0.49
CA MET A 1 -8.40 -7.55 -1.92
C MET A 1 -6.97 -7.13 -2.20
N VAL A 2 -6.43 -7.49 -3.37
CA VAL A 2 -5.08 -7.07 -3.79
C VAL A 2 -5.22 -6.26 -5.07
N MET A 3 -4.68 -5.04 -5.05
CA MET A 3 -4.56 -4.16 -6.22
C MET A 3 -3.19 -4.38 -6.85
N LEU A 4 -3.18 -4.87 -8.08
CA LEU A 4 -1.96 -5.15 -8.84
C LEU A 4 -1.70 -4.00 -9.81
N GLU A 5 -0.43 -3.61 -9.93
CA GLU A 5 0.10 -2.59 -10.84
C GLU A 5 -0.63 -1.23 -10.78
N SER A 6 -1.22 -0.89 -9.63
CA SER A 6 -2.04 0.32 -9.49
C SER A 6 -1.28 1.57 -9.04
N GLY A 7 0.01 1.43 -8.72
CA GLY A 7 0.74 2.39 -7.91
C GLY A 7 0.21 2.48 -6.48
N VAL A 8 0.95 3.16 -5.61
CA VAL A 8 0.61 3.30 -4.19
C VAL A 8 0.56 4.75 -3.72
N SER A 9 1.19 5.68 -4.44
CA SER A 9 1.36 7.06 -3.97
C SER A 9 0.04 7.83 -3.74
N TRP A 10 -1.02 7.45 -4.47
CA TRP A 10 -2.32 8.12 -4.45
C TRP A 10 -3.20 7.75 -3.24
N ILE A 11 -2.92 6.65 -2.54
CA ILE A 11 -3.86 6.11 -1.55
C ILE A 11 -4.01 7.03 -0.34
N SER A 12 -2.91 7.63 0.12
CA SER A 12 -2.91 8.50 1.31
C SER A 12 -3.80 9.74 1.15
N PRO A 13 -3.62 10.60 0.11
CA PRO A 13 -4.52 11.74 -0.09
C PRO A 13 -5.96 11.32 -0.40
N TYR A 14 -6.16 10.18 -1.08
CA TYR A 14 -7.49 9.63 -1.31
C TYR A 14 -8.20 9.29 0.01
N LEU A 15 -7.53 8.57 0.93
CA LEU A 15 -8.08 8.18 2.22
C LEU A 15 -8.43 9.39 3.08
N TRP A 16 -7.62 10.45 3.09
CA TRP A 16 -7.92 11.67 3.82
C TRP A 16 -9.23 12.31 3.33
N ARG A 17 -9.40 12.39 2.01
CA ARG A 17 -10.61 12.95 1.39
C ARG A 17 -11.83 12.05 1.63
N LEU A 18 -11.66 10.74 1.47
CA LEU A 18 -12.72 9.76 1.69
C LEU A 18 -13.19 9.77 3.15
N HIS A 19 -12.27 9.83 4.11
CA HIS A 19 -12.60 9.93 5.52
C HIS A 19 -13.34 11.23 5.85
N LYS A 20 -12.91 12.36 5.27
CA LYS A 20 -13.61 13.64 5.42
C LYS A 20 -15.06 13.56 4.94
N PHE A 21 -15.31 12.99 3.75
CA PHE A 21 -16.67 12.85 3.23
C PHE A 21 -17.51 11.86 4.03
N TRP A 22 -16.95 10.70 4.39
CA TRP A 22 -17.65 9.70 5.19
C TRP A 22 -18.18 10.28 6.50
N ARG A 23 -17.42 11.16 7.18
CA ARG A 23 -17.95 11.86 8.37
C ARG A 23 -19.13 12.79 8.06
N GLY A 24 -19.14 13.43 6.89
CA GLY A 24 -20.20 14.35 6.48
C GLY A 24 -21.49 13.66 6.00
N VAL A 25 -21.37 12.49 5.36
CA VAL A 25 -22.50 11.72 4.80
C VAL A 25 -22.70 10.36 5.49
N ARG A 26 -22.22 10.21 6.74
CA ARG A 26 -22.25 8.93 7.48
C ARG A 26 -23.64 8.31 7.54
N MET A 27 -24.67 9.16 7.66
CA MET A 27 -26.07 8.76 7.76
C MET A 27 -26.62 8.13 6.47
N GLU A 28 -26.04 8.41 5.31
CA GLU A 28 -26.46 7.82 4.03
C GLU A 28 -25.95 6.38 3.85
N THR A 29 -24.90 6.01 4.59
CA THR A 29 -24.24 4.70 4.48
C THR A 29 -24.15 4.00 5.85
N PRO A 30 -25.26 3.82 6.59
CA PRO A 30 -25.26 3.37 7.98
C PRO A 30 -24.50 2.05 8.21
N TRP A 31 -24.51 1.15 7.23
CA TRP A 31 -23.80 -0.14 7.25
C TRP A 31 -22.26 -0.05 7.23
N VAL A 32 -21.66 1.10 6.86
CA VAL A 32 -20.20 1.30 6.91
C VAL A 32 -19.78 1.71 8.33
N ASP A 33 -19.69 0.72 9.22
CA ASP A 33 -19.50 0.87 10.67
C ASP A 33 -18.13 1.41 11.11
N ARG A 34 -17.09 1.25 10.29
CA ARG A 34 -15.71 1.67 10.56
C ARG A 34 -15.25 2.80 9.64
N ALA A 35 -14.22 3.52 10.07
CA ALA A 35 -13.64 4.58 9.24
C ALA A 35 -13.05 3.97 7.95
N PRO A 36 -13.18 4.64 6.78
CA PRO A 36 -12.67 4.09 5.51
C PRO A 36 -11.19 3.71 5.55
N GLN A 37 -10.36 4.50 6.24
CA GLN A 37 -8.94 4.18 6.45
C GLN A 37 -8.70 2.86 7.19
N GLU A 38 -9.53 2.51 8.18
CA GLU A 38 -9.41 1.24 8.91
C GLU A 38 -9.80 0.06 8.03
N ILE A 39 -10.86 0.23 7.23
CA ILE A 39 -11.31 -0.78 6.27
C ILE A 39 -10.22 -1.02 5.22
N VAL A 40 -9.63 0.03 4.66
CA VAL A 40 -8.55 -0.09 3.67
C VAL A 40 -7.33 -0.77 4.27
N ARG A 41 -6.85 -0.33 5.45
CA ARG A 41 -5.69 -0.93 6.12
C ARG A 41 -5.89 -2.40 6.47
N SER A 42 -7.11 -2.81 6.82
CA SER A 42 -7.42 -4.21 7.14
C SER A 42 -7.67 -5.10 5.91
N ASN A 43 -8.23 -4.56 4.83
CA ASN A 43 -8.79 -5.39 3.75
C ASN A 43 -8.11 -5.22 2.38
N ILE A 44 -7.29 -4.19 2.17
CA ILE A 44 -6.67 -3.89 0.88
C ILE A 44 -5.16 -4.03 0.99
N ARG A 45 -4.56 -4.58 -0.07
CA ARG A 45 -3.12 -4.68 -0.27
C ARG A 45 -2.78 -4.19 -1.68
N PHE A 46 -1.57 -3.69 -1.86
CA PHE A 46 -1.07 -3.17 -3.13
C PHE A 46 0.20 -3.91 -3.54
N SER A 47 0.36 -4.19 -4.82
CA SER A 47 1.64 -4.62 -5.37
C SER A 47 2.62 -3.45 -5.44
N LEU A 48 3.90 -3.73 -5.25
CA LEU A 48 4.96 -2.73 -5.20
C LEU A 48 5.19 -2.05 -6.56
N GLN A 49 5.34 -2.86 -7.61
CA GLN A 49 5.62 -2.37 -8.96
C GLN A 49 4.33 -2.17 -9.78
N PRO A 50 4.22 -1.09 -10.58
CA PRO A 50 5.21 -0.02 -10.77
C PRO A 50 5.28 0.93 -9.57
N PHE A 51 6.50 1.25 -9.12
CA PHE A 51 6.67 2.16 -7.99
C PHE A 51 6.63 3.62 -8.46
N ASP A 52 5.63 4.37 -7.98
CA ASP A 52 5.24 5.67 -8.54
C ASP A 52 5.67 6.88 -7.69
N ALA A 53 6.45 6.66 -6.63
CA ALA A 53 6.92 7.74 -5.76
C ALA A 53 8.26 8.35 -6.27
N PRO A 54 8.54 9.63 -5.94
CA PRO A 54 9.84 10.24 -6.24
C PRO A 54 11.01 9.45 -5.63
N PRO A 55 12.20 9.45 -6.26
CA PRO A 55 13.37 8.69 -5.80
C PRO A 55 14.04 9.28 -4.53
N ASP A 56 13.48 10.34 -3.95
CA ASP A 56 13.99 10.95 -2.71
C ASP A 56 13.58 10.12 -1.49
N GLU A 57 14.56 9.56 -0.77
CA GLU A 57 14.35 8.69 0.39
C GLU A 57 13.48 9.34 1.48
N ALA A 58 13.64 10.65 1.72
CA ALA A 58 12.85 11.36 2.72
C ALA A 58 11.38 11.44 2.32
N THR A 59 11.10 11.68 1.04
CA THR A 59 9.76 11.70 0.47
C THR A 59 9.14 10.30 0.46
N LEU A 60 9.94 9.27 0.15
CA LEU A 60 9.53 7.88 0.23
C LEU A 60 9.09 7.47 1.63
N ASN A 61 9.93 7.73 2.64
CA ASN A 61 9.61 7.41 4.03
C ASN A 61 8.36 8.18 4.49
N ARG A 62 8.21 9.45 4.11
CA ARG A 62 6.98 10.23 4.37
C ARG A 62 5.75 9.62 3.70
N LEU A 63 5.89 9.03 2.52
CA LEU A 63 4.77 8.38 1.84
C LEU A 63 4.27 7.17 2.67
N PHE A 64 5.19 6.32 3.14
CA PHE A 64 4.86 5.22 4.04
C PHE A 64 4.29 5.70 5.38
N ASP A 65 4.84 6.78 5.95
CA ASP A 65 4.28 7.41 7.15
C ASP A 65 2.83 7.86 6.92
N HIS A 66 2.52 8.48 5.77
CA HIS A 66 1.16 8.91 5.45
C HIS A 66 0.17 7.76 5.29
N MET A 67 0.63 6.58 4.86
CA MET A 67 -0.20 5.38 4.79
C MET A 67 -0.64 4.91 6.19
N GLN A 68 0.16 5.21 7.22
CA GLN A 68 -0.06 4.83 8.62
C GLN A 68 -0.29 3.31 8.76
N SER A 69 0.44 2.53 7.96
CA SER A 69 0.42 1.07 7.97
C SER A 69 1.62 0.57 7.18
N ASP A 70 2.33 -0.40 7.76
CA ASP A 70 3.42 -1.13 7.10
C ASP A 70 2.96 -2.47 6.48
N GLU A 71 1.66 -2.73 6.53
CA GLU A 71 1.04 -3.97 6.03
C GLU A 71 0.44 -3.83 4.63
N LEU A 72 0.34 -2.60 4.10
CA LEU A 72 -0.40 -2.32 2.87
C LEU A 72 0.31 -2.79 1.60
N VAL A 73 1.64 -2.89 1.60
CA VAL A 73 2.44 -3.13 0.39
C VAL A 73 2.97 -4.56 0.38
N LEU A 74 2.85 -5.21 -0.79
CA LEU A 74 3.35 -6.54 -1.10
C LEU A 74 4.40 -6.43 -2.19
N PHE A 75 5.49 -7.20 -2.06
CA PHE A 75 6.50 -7.27 -3.10
C PHE A 75 5.94 -7.79 -4.43
N SER A 76 6.30 -7.14 -5.53
CA SER A 76 6.07 -7.59 -6.90
C SER A 76 7.17 -7.02 -7.80
N THR A 77 7.48 -7.73 -8.89
CA THR A 77 8.47 -7.29 -9.88
C THR A 77 7.86 -6.76 -11.16
N ASP A 78 6.61 -7.11 -11.46
CA ASP A 78 5.96 -6.79 -12.74
C ASP A 78 6.67 -7.40 -13.98
N TYR A 79 7.35 -8.54 -13.82
CA TYR A 79 7.97 -9.24 -14.96
C TYR A 79 6.89 -9.86 -15.89
N PRO A 80 7.02 -9.75 -17.23
CA PRO A 80 8.12 -9.20 -18.03
C PRO A 80 7.80 -7.82 -18.64
N HIS A 81 7.08 -6.93 -17.93
CA HIS A 81 6.71 -5.64 -18.48
C HIS A 81 7.92 -4.79 -18.87
N TRP A 82 7.72 -3.84 -19.79
CA TRP A 82 8.80 -3.00 -20.33
C TRP A 82 9.49 -2.13 -19.25
N GLN A 83 8.80 -1.86 -18.13
CA GLN A 83 9.27 -1.14 -16.96
C GLN A 83 9.81 -2.06 -15.85
N PHE A 84 10.12 -3.32 -16.18
CA PHE A 84 10.71 -4.27 -15.24
C PHE A 84 12.14 -3.86 -14.88
N ASP A 85 12.36 -3.52 -13.61
CA ASP A 85 13.65 -3.07 -13.08
C ASP A 85 14.56 -4.22 -12.58
N GLY A 86 14.33 -5.45 -13.03
CA GLY A 86 15.24 -6.54 -12.70
C GLY A 86 15.22 -6.92 -11.21
N PRO A 87 16.40 -7.15 -10.59
CA PRO A 87 16.49 -7.43 -9.16
C PRO A 87 16.24 -6.19 -8.28
N ASP A 88 16.24 -4.99 -8.84
CA ASP A 88 16.17 -3.71 -8.13
C ASP A 88 14.72 -3.20 -7.98
N ALA A 89 13.78 -4.12 -7.76
CA ALA A 89 12.36 -3.78 -7.67
C ALA A 89 11.98 -3.01 -6.39
N LEU A 90 12.85 -2.98 -5.36
CA LEU A 90 12.63 -2.25 -4.12
C LEU A 90 13.28 -0.87 -4.18
N PRO A 91 12.56 0.19 -3.78
CA PRO A 91 13.17 1.52 -3.67
C PRO A 91 14.21 1.56 -2.54
N GLU A 92 15.27 2.32 -2.73
CA GLU A 92 16.31 2.58 -1.73
C GLU A 92 15.75 3.40 -0.55
N GLY A 93 16.41 3.36 0.61
CA GLY A 93 16.05 4.17 1.77
C GLY A 93 14.94 3.62 2.68
N LEU A 94 14.39 2.44 2.39
CA LEU A 94 13.47 1.74 3.30
C LEU A 94 14.20 1.09 4.47
N SER A 95 13.57 1.08 5.65
CA SER A 95 14.12 0.38 6.81
C SER A 95 14.18 -1.14 6.58
N PRO A 96 15.16 -1.86 7.14
CA PRO A 96 15.25 -3.33 7.01
C PRO A 96 13.99 -4.07 7.48
N ASP A 97 13.32 -3.55 8.52
CA ASP A 97 12.07 -4.12 9.03
C ASP A 97 10.91 -3.96 8.03
N LEU A 98 10.80 -2.79 7.39
CA LEU A 98 9.78 -2.55 6.38
C LEU A 98 10.04 -3.39 5.12
N VAL A 99 11.31 -3.52 4.70
CA VAL A 99 11.71 -4.40 3.60
C VAL A 99 11.30 -5.84 3.89
N ARG A 100 11.59 -6.35 5.10
CA ARG A 100 11.18 -7.69 5.53
C ARG A 100 9.66 -7.87 5.45
N LYS A 101 8.89 -6.88 5.93
CA LYS A 101 7.43 -6.93 5.86
C LYS A 101 6.91 -7.00 4.44
N ILE A 102 7.40 -6.13 3.56
CA ILE A 102 6.98 -6.07 2.16
C ILE A 102 7.32 -7.38 1.41
N MET A 103 8.51 -7.93 1.65
CA MET A 103 9.00 -9.12 0.95
C MET A 103 8.45 -10.44 1.47
N ILE A 104 8.18 -10.55 2.78
CA ILE A 104 7.94 -11.83 3.44
C ILE A 104 6.64 -11.79 4.23
N ASP A 105 6.57 -10.95 5.27
CA ASP A 105 5.51 -11.07 6.28
C ASP A 105 4.13 -10.69 5.70
N ASN A 106 4.03 -9.62 4.91
CA ASN A 106 2.77 -9.18 4.31
C ASN A 106 2.26 -10.17 3.24
N PRO A 107 3.10 -10.71 2.32
CA PRO A 107 2.68 -11.78 1.42
C PRO A 107 2.19 -13.03 2.15
N HIS A 108 2.89 -13.51 3.19
CA HIS A 108 2.45 -14.68 3.96
C HIS A 108 1.14 -14.44 4.71
N ALA A 109 0.94 -13.24 5.26
CA ALA A 109 -0.32 -12.85 5.90
C ALA A 109 -1.47 -12.77 4.89
N THR A 110 -1.18 -12.36 3.66
CA THR A 110 -2.18 -12.17 2.59
C THR A 110 -2.58 -13.50 1.92
N TYR A 111 -1.60 -14.36 1.67
CA TYR A 111 -1.77 -15.61 0.94
C TYR A 111 -1.53 -16.82 1.86
N PRO A 112 -2.56 -17.30 2.59
CA PRO A 112 -2.40 -18.35 3.60
C PRO A 112 -1.96 -19.71 3.02
N ARG A 113 -1.97 -19.85 1.69
CA ARG A 113 -1.52 -21.05 0.95
C ARG A 113 -0.01 -21.05 0.66
N LEU A 114 0.71 -19.96 0.92
CA LEU A 114 2.17 -19.88 0.74
C LEU A 114 2.95 -20.48 1.93
N LYS A 115 2.38 -21.44 2.66
CA LYS A 115 3.01 -22.09 3.81
C LYS A 115 3.73 -23.36 3.40
#